data_AF-A0A2N2EBZ2-F1
#
_entry.id   AF-A0A2N2EBZ2-F1
#
_cell.length_a   1.000
_cell.length_b   1.000
_cell.length_c   1.000
_cell.angle_alpha   90.00
_cell.angle_beta   90.00
_cell.angle_gamma   90.00
#
_symmetry.space_group_name_H-M   'P 1'
#
loop_
_entity.id
_entity.type
_entity.pdbx_description
1 polymer ?
#
loop_
_entity_poly.entity_id
_entity_poly.type
_entity_poly.pdbx_seq_one_letter_code
_entity_poly.pdbx_strand_id
1 'polypeptide(L)'
;MAILLLIQKKRVKTISFLIESFHLRILIKQTKYAKEVIILADIFSDLANLGLGSTEKFQVFEAEKKLQEPQIIQKEKKFEIESILYFAKIKCPVCGSEVLFRTIKSGKIRLVKTDLDLRPIYDVVDPSLYEVAVCNTCGYAALKKRFLSITPKNIELIKTNISHQFVGRDYPDVYNYEIAIERYKLALLDAIVIEVSDCEKAFLCLKIAWLYRGYLEQEKNCDAKKIEEYQLSEKTFLEHALEGFKIAHHQEKFPTMGLDELTVKFLIGELSRRVGLYEDALKWISEVMVSKSASRRLKDRALESKLLIKQAKGAN
;
A
#
# COMPACT_ATOMS: atom_id res chain seq x y z
N MET A 1 -3.69 0.63 66.13
CA MET A 1 -4.77 1.00 65.17
C MET A 1 -4.33 1.98 64.07
N ALA A 2 -3.54 3.02 64.36
CA ALA A 2 -3.20 4.07 63.38
C ALA A 2 -2.37 3.59 62.15
N ILE A 3 -1.51 2.59 62.31
CA ILE A 3 -0.65 2.08 61.23
C ILE A 3 -1.45 1.28 60.19
N LEU A 4 -2.46 0.52 60.61
CA LEU A 4 -3.34 -0.22 59.68
C LEU A 4 -4.16 0.71 58.78
N LEU A 5 -4.64 1.84 59.33
CA LEU A 5 -5.39 2.85 58.58
C LEU A 5 -4.52 3.57 57.54
N LEU A 6 -3.24 3.81 57.84
CA LEU A 6 -2.28 4.40 56.89
C LEU A 6 -1.93 3.44 55.74
N ILE A 7 -1.81 2.14 56.01
CA ILE A 7 -1.55 1.11 55.00
C ILE A 7 -2.77 0.93 54.08
N GLN A 8 -4.00 0.94 54.64
CA GLN A 8 -5.23 0.91 53.84
C GLN A 8 -5.37 2.17 52.97
N LYS A 9 -5.14 3.37 53.51
CA LYS A 9 -5.19 4.62 52.72
C LYS A 9 -4.12 4.66 51.61
N LYS A 10 -2.91 4.16 51.85
CA LYS A 10 -1.87 4.04 50.80
C LYS A 10 -2.27 3.03 49.71
N ARG A 11 -2.77 1.85 50.09
CA ARG A 11 -3.25 0.83 49.13
C ARG A 11 -4.39 1.35 48.25
N VAL A 12 -5.37 2.05 48.82
CA VAL A 12 -6.50 2.62 48.06
C VAL A 12 -6.02 3.68 47.06
N LYS A 13 -5.08 4.54 47.44
CA LYS A 13 -4.49 5.53 46.51
C LYS A 13 -3.69 4.87 45.38
N THR A 14 -2.91 3.82 45.66
CA THR A 14 -2.16 3.09 44.62
C THR A 14 -3.09 2.36 43.65
N ILE A 15 -4.19 1.78 44.14
CA ILE A 15 -5.19 1.11 43.32
C ILE A 15 -5.95 2.13 42.45
N SER A 16 -6.33 3.29 42.99
CA SER A 16 -6.97 4.38 42.24
C SER A 16 -6.09 4.86 41.07
N PHE A 17 -4.78 5.05 41.31
CA PHE A 17 -3.84 5.48 40.28
C PHE A 17 -3.61 4.41 39.19
N LEU A 18 -3.61 3.12 39.58
CA LEU A 18 -3.51 2.01 38.63
C LEU A 18 -4.78 1.89 37.77
N ILE A 19 -5.96 2.12 38.34
CA ILE A 19 -7.24 2.11 37.60
C ILE A 19 -7.32 3.30 36.63
N GLU A 20 -6.92 4.50 37.06
CA GLU A 20 -6.86 5.68 36.19
C GLU A 20 -5.85 5.50 35.04
N SER A 21 -4.66 4.95 35.32
CA SER A 21 -3.65 4.63 34.30
C SER A 21 -4.14 3.55 33.31
N PHE A 22 -4.88 2.56 33.78
CA PHE A 22 -5.47 1.51 32.95
C PHE A 22 -6.62 2.05 32.08
N HIS A 23 -7.49 2.89 32.65
CA HIS A 23 -8.55 3.57 31.90
C HIS A 23 -8.00 4.52 30.84
N LEU A 24 -6.95 5.29 31.16
CA LEU A 24 -6.29 6.18 30.21
C LEU A 24 -5.65 5.38 29.07
N ARG A 25 -5.03 4.22 29.37
CA ARG A 25 -4.52 3.29 28.33
C ARG A 25 -5.62 2.72 27.46
N ILE A 26 -6.79 2.37 28.02
CA ILE A 26 -7.95 1.91 27.25
C ILE A 26 -8.49 3.02 26.35
N LEU A 27 -8.62 4.25 26.86
CA LEU A 27 -9.09 5.41 26.10
C LEU A 27 -8.09 5.80 24.99
N ILE A 28 -6.79 5.74 25.24
CA ILE A 28 -5.74 5.94 24.22
C ILE A 28 -5.81 4.82 23.17
N LYS A 29 -6.05 3.57 23.57
CA LYS A 29 -6.19 2.44 22.65
C LYS A 29 -7.47 2.56 21.81
N GLN A 30 -8.59 2.97 22.41
CA GLN A 30 -9.87 3.22 21.72
C GLN A 30 -9.82 4.42 20.78
N THR A 31 -9.12 5.50 21.16
CA THR A 31 -8.93 6.67 20.28
C THR A 31 -7.93 6.41 19.15
N LYS A 32 -6.91 5.58 19.39
CA LYS A 32 -6.01 5.07 18.32
C LYS A 32 -6.78 4.18 17.35
N TYR A 33 -7.60 3.25 17.86
CA TYR A 33 -8.43 2.36 17.04
C TYR A 33 -9.50 3.12 16.25
N ALA A 34 -10.15 4.13 16.85
CA ALA A 34 -11.12 4.99 16.16
C ALA A 34 -10.46 5.84 15.06
N LYS A 35 -9.24 6.35 15.28
CA LYS A 35 -8.45 7.02 14.23
C LYS A 35 -8.04 6.06 13.12
N GLU A 36 -7.59 4.85 13.46
CA GLU A 36 -7.28 3.81 12.47
C GLU A 36 -8.51 3.44 11.63
N VAL A 37 -9.68 3.25 12.24
CA VAL A 37 -10.95 2.95 11.55
C VAL A 37 -11.43 4.10 10.64
N ILE A 38 -11.26 5.36 11.06
CA ILE A 38 -11.62 6.53 10.23
C ILE A 38 -10.65 6.69 9.04
N ILE A 39 -9.35 6.47 9.24
CA ILE A 39 -8.34 6.53 8.17
C ILE A 39 -8.55 5.41 7.15
N LEU A 40 -8.95 4.20 7.61
CA LEU A 40 -9.30 3.08 6.73
C LEU A 40 -10.54 3.35 5.86
N ALA A 41 -11.54 4.08 6.37
CA ALA A 41 -12.77 4.38 5.63
C ALA A 41 -12.54 5.32 4.44
N ASP A 42 -11.69 6.35 4.60
CA ASP A 42 -11.36 7.29 3.50
C ASP A 42 -10.52 6.61 2.41
N ILE A 43 -9.60 5.71 2.77
CA ILE A 43 -8.72 5.01 1.81
C ILE A 43 -9.51 4.15 0.82
N PHE A 44 -10.61 3.54 1.28
CA PHE A 44 -11.44 2.64 0.47
C PHE A 44 -12.72 3.28 -0.05
N SER A 45 -12.92 4.59 0.16
CA SER A 45 -14.10 5.33 -0.31
C SER A 45 -14.36 5.13 -1.82
N ASP A 46 -13.31 5.12 -2.64
CA ASP A 46 -13.40 4.90 -4.08
C ASP A 46 -13.94 3.51 -4.47
N LEU A 47 -13.84 2.52 -3.58
CA LEU A 47 -14.35 1.16 -3.81
C LEU A 47 -15.87 1.07 -3.62
N ALA A 48 -16.54 2.13 -3.15
CA ALA A 48 -17.99 2.17 -3.04
C ALA A 48 -18.69 1.90 -4.39
N ASN A 49 -18.06 2.30 -5.50
CA ASN A 49 -18.54 2.03 -6.86
C ASN A 49 -18.57 0.53 -7.22
N LEU A 50 -17.87 -0.31 -6.45
CA LEU A 50 -17.86 -1.76 -6.57
C LEU A 50 -18.79 -2.44 -5.55
N GLY A 51 -19.70 -1.69 -4.94
CA GLY A 51 -20.69 -2.19 -3.98
C GLY A 51 -20.15 -2.45 -2.57
N LEU A 52 -18.86 -2.19 -2.32
CA LEU A 52 -18.20 -2.37 -1.02
C LEU A 52 -18.36 -1.09 -0.18
N GLY A 53 -19.52 -0.89 0.43
CA GLY A 53 -19.78 0.30 1.24
C GLY A 53 -21.07 0.24 2.03
N SER A 54 -20.97 0.12 3.36
CA SER A 54 -22.01 0.58 4.26
C SER A 54 -21.83 2.09 4.49
N THR A 55 -22.38 2.91 3.57
CA THR A 55 -23.10 4.19 3.79
C THR A 55 -23.60 4.79 2.45
N GLU A 56 -24.90 4.67 2.23
CA GLU A 56 -25.88 5.56 1.54
C GLU A 56 -25.61 6.23 0.17
N LYS A 57 -26.26 5.67 -0.88
CA LYS A 57 -27.09 6.26 -1.97
C LYS A 57 -26.59 7.45 -2.84
N PHE A 58 -26.36 7.16 -4.14
CA PHE A 58 -26.59 7.90 -5.43
C PHE A 58 -26.90 9.44 -5.39
N GLN A 59 -26.39 10.38 -6.24
CA GLN A 59 -26.02 10.48 -7.69
C GLN A 59 -24.87 11.51 -7.88
N VAL A 60 -23.83 11.32 -8.73
CA VAL A 60 -23.72 11.39 -10.22
C VAL A 60 -23.75 12.84 -10.77
N PHE A 61 -22.56 13.45 -10.90
CA PHE A 61 -22.35 14.78 -11.51
C PHE A 61 -22.53 14.74 -13.04
N GLU A 62 -23.20 15.77 -13.58
CA GLU A 62 -23.23 16.09 -15.01
C GLU A 62 -21.87 16.61 -15.49
N ALA A 63 -21.51 16.19 -16.71
CA ALA A 63 -20.22 16.41 -17.33
C ALA A 63 -20.12 17.77 -18.03
N GLU A 64 -18.98 18.43 -17.88
CA GLU A 64 -18.50 19.40 -18.87
C GLU A 64 -17.12 19.01 -19.42
N LYS A 65 -16.99 19.25 -20.73
CA LYS A 65 -16.01 18.71 -21.67
C LYS A 65 -14.58 19.19 -21.40
N LYS A 66 -13.61 18.26 -21.44
CA LYS A 66 -12.17 18.57 -21.57
C LYS A 66 -11.78 18.79 -23.05
N LEU A 67 -10.95 19.81 -23.27
CA LEU A 67 -10.22 20.07 -24.52
C LEU A 67 -9.23 18.93 -24.83
N GLN A 68 -9.06 18.64 -26.13
CA GLN A 68 -8.27 17.51 -26.64
C GLN A 68 -6.80 17.89 -26.88
N GLU A 69 -5.88 17.07 -26.37
CA GLU A 69 -4.50 16.95 -26.88
C GLU A 69 -4.46 16.05 -28.13
N PRO A 70 -3.39 16.12 -28.97
CA PRO A 70 -3.40 15.51 -30.30
C PRO A 70 -3.53 13.98 -30.25
N GLN A 71 -4.66 13.50 -30.75
CA GLN A 71 -5.16 12.12 -30.66
C GLN A 71 -4.25 11.04 -31.31
N ILE A 72 -3.25 11.44 -32.11
CA ILE A 72 -2.37 10.54 -32.86
C ILE A 72 -1.31 9.90 -31.95
N ILE A 73 -0.66 10.69 -31.08
CA ILE A 73 0.44 10.24 -30.21
C ILE A 73 -0.07 9.27 -29.13
N GLN A 74 -1.25 9.55 -28.56
CA GLN A 74 -1.85 8.67 -27.55
C GLN A 74 -2.30 7.32 -28.14
N LYS A 75 -2.74 7.31 -29.41
CA LYS A 75 -3.18 6.10 -30.11
C LYS A 75 -2.01 5.17 -30.44
N GLU A 76 -0.88 5.73 -30.89
CA GLU A 76 0.35 4.97 -31.15
C GLU A 76 0.94 4.35 -29.89
N LYS A 77 1.03 5.12 -28.80
CA LYS A 77 1.52 4.60 -27.50
C LYS A 77 0.62 3.49 -26.95
N LYS A 78 -0.71 3.61 -27.10
CA LYS A 78 -1.66 2.56 -26.70
C LYS A 78 -1.46 1.28 -27.51
N PHE A 79 -1.29 1.40 -28.82
CA PHE A 79 -1.05 0.26 -29.71
C PHE A 79 0.26 -0.48 -29.38
N GLU A 80 1.33 0.28 -29.08
CA GLU A 80 2.61 -0.30 -28.63
C GLU A 80 2.44 -1.12 -27.35
N ILE A 81 1.72 -0.59 -26.35
CA ILE A 81 1.45 -1.29 -25.09
C ILE A 81 0.59 -2.55 -25.33
N GLU A 82 -0.46 -2.48 -26.15
CA GLU A 82 -1.30 -3.64 -26.46
C GLU A 82 -0.48 -4.80 -27.06
N SER A 83 0.51 -4.50 -27.91
CA SER A 83 1.35 -5.49 -28.58
C SER A 83 2.22 -6.31 -27.61
N ILE A 84 2.59 -5.71 -26.47
CA ILE A 84 3.42 -6.33 -25.43
C ILE A 84 2.62 -6.99 -24.31
N LEU A 85 1.28 -6.94 -24.38
CA LEU A 85 0.38 -7.62 -23.46
C LEU A 85 -0.03 -9.01 -23.99
N TYR A 86 -0.38 -9.89 -23.06
CA TYR A 86 -1.03 -11.17 -23.33
C TYR A 86 -2.03 -11.50 -22.24
N PHE A 87 -2.96 -12.42 -22.53
CA PHE A 87 -3.90 -12.93 -21.54
C PHE A 87 -3.30 -14.14 -20.82
N ALA A 88 -3.31 -14.08 -19.49
CA ALA A 88 -3.13 -15.24 -18.63
C ALA A 88 -4.52 -15.71 -18.16
N LYS A 89 -4.88 -16.94 -18.51
CA LYS A 89 -6.14 -17.57 -18.09
C LYS A 89 -5.91 -18.34 -16.79
N ILE A 90 -6.68 -18.02 -15.76
CA ILE A 90 -6.57 -18.64 -14.42
C ILE A 90 -7.99 -18.89 -13.89
N LYS A 91 -8.20 -20.03 -13.23
CA LYS A 91 -9.45 -20.32 -12.53
C LYS A 91 -9.43 -19.66 -11.15
N CYS A 92 -10.46 -18.88 -10.81
CA CYS A 92 -10.58 -18.25 -9.50
C CYS A 92 -10.68 -19.31 -8.40
N PRO A 93 -9.83 -19.29 -7.36
CA PRO A 93 -9.90 -20.27 -6.28
C PRO A 93 -11.09 -20.08 -5.34
N VAL A 94 -11.72 -18.89 -5.36
CA VAL A 94 -12.84 -18.54 -4.45
C VAL A 94 -14.18 -19.00 -5.03
N CYS A 95 -14.47 -18.65 -6.28
CA CYS A 95 -15.78 -18.91 -6.92
C CYS A 95 -15.71 -19.88 -8.10
N GLY A 96 -14.51 -20.27 -8.55
CA GLY A 96 -14.33 -21.20 -9.65
C GLY A 96 -14.52 -20.63 -11.04
N SER A 97 -14.84 -19.33 -11.19
CA SER A 97 -14.98 -18.69 -12.50
C SER A 97 -13.65 -18.61 -13.25
N GLU A 98 -13.70 -18.62 -14.59
CA GLU A 98 -12.52 -18.37 -15.41
C GLU A 98 -12.22 -16.86 -15.43
N VAL A 99 -10.98 -16.50 -15.11
CA VAL A 99 -10.53 -15.11 -15.08
C VAL A 99 -9.40 -14.93 -16.09
N LEU A 100 -9.50 -13.85 -16.88
CA LEU A 100 -8.48 -13.46 -17.84
C LEU A 100 -7.73 -12.24 -17.31
N PHE A 101 -6.41 -12.37 -17.18
CA PHE A 101 -5.55 -11.29 -16.70
C PHE A 101 -4.62 -10.79 -17.81
N ARG A 102 -4.70 -9.50 -18.12
CA ARG A 102 -3.70 -8.81 -18.94
C ARG A 102 -2.35 -8.82 -18.23
N THR A 103 -1.31 -9.31 -18.90
CA THR A 103 0.05 -9.47 -18.37
C THR A 103 1.07 -9.00 -19.39
N ILE A 104 2.15 -8.38 -18.93
CA ILE A 104 3.23 -7.91 -19.79
C ILE A 104 4.20 -9.04 -20.13
N LYS A 105 4.60 -9.14 -21.40
CA LYS A 105 5.69 -10.00 -21.86
C LYS A 105 7.02 -9.46 -21.30
N SER A 106 7.59 -10.10 -20.29
CA SER A 106 8.78 -9.58 -19.58
C SER A 106 9.99 -9.29 -20.49
N GLY A 107 10.15 -10.03 -21.60
CA GLY A 107 11.22 -9.77 -22.59
C GLY A 107 11.01 -8.54 -23.47
N LYS A 108 9.94 -7.78 -23.26
CA LYS A 108 9.59 -6.57 -24.04
C LYS A 108 9.72 -5.28 -23.26
N ILE A 109 10.20 -5.34 -22.02
CA ILE A 109 10.42 -4.20 -21.14
C ILE A 109 11.84 -4.27 -20.56
N ARG A 110 12.48 -3.13 -20.35
CA ARG A 110 13.81 -3.07 -19.73
C ARG A 110 13.78 -2.20 -18.48
N LEU A 111 14.40 -2.69 -17.41
CA LEU A 111 14.60 -1.90 -16.20
C LEU A 111 15.56 -0.74 -16.52
N VAL A 112 15.09 0.49 -16.34
CA VAL A 112 15.86 1.72 -16.54
C VAL A 112 16.59 2.10 -15.27
N LYS A 113 15.85 2.18 -14.15
CA LYS A 113 16.40 2.53 -12.84
C LYS A 113 15.59 1.92 -11.71
N THR A 114 16.11 2.02 -10.50
CA THR A 114 15.38 1.67 -9.28
C THR A 114 15.48 2.85 -8.34
N ASP A 115 14.35 3.45 -7.97
CA ASP A 115 14.31 4.54 -6.99
C ASP A 115 14.81 4.03 -5.63
N LEU A 116 15.17 4.93 -4.73
CA LEU A 116 15.69 4.56 -3.40
C LEU A 116 14.70 3.74 -2.57
N ASP A 117 13.39 3.93 -2.72
CA ASP A 117 12.36 3.12 -2.06
C ASP A 117 12.10 1.78 -2.76
N LEU A 118 13.02 1.34 -3.63
CA LEU A 118 12.97 0.09 -4.40
C LEU A 118 11.94 0.06 -5.54
N ARG A 119 11.30 1.18 -5.88
CA ARG A 119 10.40 1.24 -7.04
C ARG A 119 11.20 0.96 -8.33
N PRO A 120 10.88 -0.10 -9.08
CA PRO A 120 11.52 -0.35 -10.37
C PRO A 120 10.87 0.53 -11.45
N ILE A 121 11.68 1.18 -12.28
CA ILE A 121 11.21 2.03 -13.37
C ILE A 121 11.66 1.42 -14.69
N TYR A 122 10.71 1.26 -15.60
CA TYR A 122 10.89 0.63 -16.90
C TYR A 122 10.72 1.66 -18.02
N ASP A 123 11.18 1.33 -19.21
CA ASP A 123 11.20 2.21 -20.38
C ASP A 123 9.86 2.35 -21.09
N VAL A 124 9.18 1.22 -21.38
CA VAL A 124 7.97 1.22 -22.23
C VAL A 124 6.70 1.38 -21.41
N VAL A 125 6.51 0.53 -20.40
CA VAL A 125 5.30 0.51 -19.57
C VAL A 125 5.68 0.14 -18.14
N ASP A 126 4.99 0.76 -17.17
CA ASP A 126 5.12 0.42 -15.76
C ASP A 126 4.46 -0.95 -15.50
N PRO A 127 5.23 -1.99 -15.12
CA PRO A 127 4.66 -3.31 -14.95
C PRO A 127 3.75 -3.44 -13.74
N SER A 128 3.88 -2.53 -12.76
CA SER A 128 3.03 -2.52 -11.58
C SER A 128 1.55 -2.40 -11.94
N LEU A 129 1.22 -1.73 -13.05
CA LEU A 129 -0.15 -1.62 -13.56
C LEU A 129 -0.84 -2.98 -13.73
N TYR A 130 -0.08 -4.03 -14.00
CA TYR A 130 -0.59 -5.36 -14.35
C TYR A 130 -0.25 -6.44 -13.32
N GLU A 131 0.20 -6.11 -12.11
CA GLU A 131 0.61 -7.13 -11.13
C GLU A 131 -0.56 -7.70 -10.30
N VAL A 132 -1.69 -7.01 -10.22
CA VAL A 132 -2.86 -7.47 -9.46
C VAL A 132 -3.83 -8.25 -10.35
N ALA A 133 -4.21 -9.42 -9.87
CA ALA A 133 -5.30 -10.23 -10.39
C ALA A 133 -6.58 -9.93 -9.59
N VAL A 134 -7.69 -9.65 -10.30
CA VAL A 134 -9.01 -9.39 -9.72
C VAL A 134 -10.03 -10.31 -10.38
N CYS A 135 -10.79 -11.06 -9.60
CA CYS A 135 -11.93 -11.82 -10.10
C CYS A 135 -13.15 -10.90 -10.25
N ASN A 136 -13.54 -10.61 -11.50
CA ASN A 136 -14.70 -9.77 -11.78
C ASN A 136 -16.05 -10.39 -11.36
N THR A 137 -16.07 -11.67 -10.96
CA THR A 137 -17.29 -12.35 -10.49
C THR A 137 -17.48 -12.23 -8.98
N CYS A 138 -16.42 -12.35 -8.18
CA CYS A 138 -16.55 -12.46 -6.72
C CYS A 138 -15.71 -11.44 -5.94
N GLY A 139 -15.02 -10.52 -6.62
CA GLY A 139 -14.25 -9.45 -6.00
C GLY A 139 -12.87 -9.85 -5.50
N TYR A 140 -12.56 -11.15 -5.43
CA TYR A 140 -11.27 -11.62 -4.92
C TYR A 140 -10.11 -11.01 -5.70
N ALA A 141 -9.27 -10.26 -5.00
CA ALA A 141 -8.09 -9.63 -5.55
C ALA A 141 -6.81 -9.99 -4.78
N ALA A 142 -5.72 -10.19 -5.51
CA ALA A 142 -4.39 -10.40 -4.92
C ALA A 142 -3.29 -10.10 -5.95
N LEU A 143 -2.05 -9.96 -5.48
CA LEU A 143 -0.89 -10.01 -6.38
C LEU A 143 -0.92 -11.35 -7.14
N LYS A 144 -0.70 -11.31 -8.46
CA LYS A 144 -0.77 -12.50 -9.35
C LYS A 144 -0.01 -13.69 -8.82
N LYS A 145 1.18 -13.47 -8.25
CA LYS A 145 2.04 -14.52 -7.68
C LYS A 145 1.41 -15.25 -6.49
N ARG A 146 0.42 -14.64 -5.83
CA ARG A 146 -0.26 -15.14 -4.63
C ARG A 146 -1.73 -15.44 -4.85
N PHE A 147 -2.26 -15.15 -6.04
CA PHE A 147 -3.67 -15.31 -6.36
C PHE A 147 -4.17 -16.75 -6.17
N LEU A 148 -3.33 -17.77 -6.39
CA LEU A 148 -3.69 -19.17 -6.16
C LEU A 148 -3.34 -19.67 -4.74
N SER A 149 -2.62 -18.87 -3.96
CA SER A 149 -2.11 -19.23 -2.63
C SER A 149 -3.08 -18.81 -1.54
N ILE A 150 -4.29 -19.39 -1.56
CA ILE A 150 -5.35 -19.11 -0.58
C ILE A 150 -5.84 -20.40 0.07
N THR A 151 -6.11 -20.35 1.39
CA THR A 151 -6.60 -21.50 2.16
C THR A 151 -8.13 -21.59 2.11
N PRO A 152 -8.73 -22.76 2.39
CA PRO A 152 -10.19 -22.88 2.49
C PRO A 152 -10.82 -21.91 3.51
N LYS A 153 -10.16 -21.68 4.66
CA LYS A 153 -10.59 -20.68 5.65
C LYS A 153 -10.66 -19.29 5.02
N ASN A 154 -9.61 -18.89 4.29
CA ASN A 154 -9.54 -17.57 3.67
C ASN A 154 -10.57 -17.41 2.55
N ILE A 155 -10.85 -18.47 1.78
CA ILE A 155 -11.91 -18.46 0.77
C ILE A 155 -13.27 -18.11 1.40
N GLU A 156 -13.61 -18.73 2.54
CA GLU A 156 -14.88 -18.44 3.23
C GLU A 156 -14.92 -17.00 3.78
N LEU A 157 -13.80 -16.47 4.26
CA LEU A 157 -13.69 -15.07 4.67
C LEU A 157 -13.96 -14.12 3.49
N ILE A 158 -13.40 -14.38 2.31
CA ILE A 158 -13.64 -13.56 1.11
C ILE A 158 -15.11 -13.62 0.69
N LYS A 159 -15.72 -14.82 0.64
CA LYS A 159 -17.13 -14.95 0.28
C LYS A 159 -18.03 -14.14 1.22
N THR A 160 -17.77 -14.27 2.52
CA THR A 160 -18.59 -13.67 3.58
C THR A 160 -18.41 -12.15 3.66
N ASN A 161 -17.21 -11.62 3.43
CA ASN A 161 -16.93 -10.19 3.66
C ASN A 161 -16.86 -9.36 2.37
N ILE A 162 -16.54 -9.97 1.23
CA ILE A 162 -16.31 -9.26 -0.05
C ILE A 162 -17.35 -9.67 -1.10
N SER A 163 -17.43 -10.97 -1.41
CA SER A 163 -18.15 -11.41 -2.62
C SER A 163 -19.64 -11.08 -2.63
N HIS A 164 -20.29 -11.07 -1.47
CA HIS A 164 -21.73 -10.77 -1.36
C HIS A 164 -22.08 -9.30 -1.66
N GLN A 165 -21.11 -8.39 -1.52
CA GLN A 165 -21.27 -6.95 -1.78
C GLN A 165 -20.66 -6.52 -3.11
N PHE A 166 -19.75 -7.33 -3.66
CA PHE A 166 -18.98 -6.97 -4.84
C PHE A 166 -19.85 -6.90 -6.10
N VAL A 167 -19.80 -5.75 -6.76
CA VAL A 167 -20.34 -5.52 -8.09
C VAL A 167 -19.19 -5.59 -9.09
N GLY A 168 -19.30 -6.54 -10.02
CA GLY A 168 -18.30 -6.75 -11.06
C GLY A 168 -18.06 -5.51 -11.93
N ARG A 169 -16.81 -5.33 -12.34
CA ARG A 169 -16.37 -4.27 -13.24
C ARG A 169 -15.58 -4.83 -14.41
N ASP A 170 -15.90 -4.37 -15.61
CA ASP A 170 -15.10 -4.62 -16.79
C ASP A 170 -13.97 -3.60 -16.89
N TYR A 171 -12.76 -4.11 -17.12
CA TYR A 171 -11.56 -3.29 -17.31
C TYR A 171 -11.15 -3.29 -18.78
N PRO A 172 -10.63 -2.16 -19.30
CA PRO A 172 -10.06 -2.13 -20.64
C PRO A 172 -8.80 -2.98 -20.72
N ASP A 173 -8.36 -3.29 -21.94
CA ASP A 173 -7.17 -4.12 -22.15
C ASP A 173 -5.86 -3.47 -21.71
N VAL A 174 -5.77 -2.15 -21.85
CA VAL A 174 -4.64 -1.33 -21.39
C VAL A 174 -5.06 -0.62 -20.13
N TYR A 175 -4.34 -0.89 -19.04
CA TYR A 175 -4.60 -0.26 -17.76
C TYR A 175 -3.85 1.08 -17.65
N ASN A 176 -4.51 2.04 -17.02
CA ASN A 176 -3.88 3.27 -16.55
C ASN A 176 -3.63 3.19 -15.03
N TYR A 177 -2.99 4.21 -14.46
CA TYR A 177 -2.67 4.24 -13.03
C TYR A 177 -3.92 4.22 -12.14
N GLU A 178 -5.01 4.86 -12.53
CA GLU A 178 -6.26 4.87 -11.75
C GLU A 178 -6.85 3.47 -11.62
N ILE A 179 -6.93 2.74 -12.74
CA ILE A 179 -7.35 1.34 -12.77
C ILE A 179 -6.43 0.49 -11.89
N ALA A 180 -5.13 0.70 -11.97
CA ALA A 180 -4.18 -0.04 -11.14
C ALA A 180 -4.39 0.27 -9.65
N ILE A 181 -4.54 1.54 -9.26
CA ILE A 181 -4.77 1.97 -7.88
C ILE A 181 -6.01 1.29 -7.32
N GLU A 182 -7.14 1.31 -8.04
CA GLU A 182 -8.38 0.63 -7.64
C GLU A 182 -8.15 -0.87 -7.40
N ARG A 183 -7.49 -1.54 -8.34
CA ARG A 183 -7.19 -2.98 -8.24
C ARG A 183 -6.28 -3.29 -7.05
N TYR A 184 -5.28 -2.47 -6.79
CA TYR A 184 -4.43 -2.65 -5.60
C TYR A 184 -5.16 -2.35 -4.29
N LYS A 185 -6.06 -1.36 -4.26
CA LYS A 185 -6.92 -1.11 -3.10
C LYS A 185 -7.82 -2.33 -2.81
N LEU A 186 -8.41 -2.96 -3.84
CA LEU A 186 -9.12 -4.23 -3.69
C LEU A 186 -8.20 -5.32 -3.11
N ALA A 187 -7.01 -5.52 -3.67
CA ALA A 187 -6.07 -6.52 -3.17
C ALA A 187 -5.63 -6.25 -1.71
N LEU A 188 -5.49 -4.99 -1.31
CA LEU A 188 -5.21 -4.61 0.07
C LEU A 188 -6.40 -4.91 0.99
N LEU A 189 -7.62 -4.66 0.53
CA LEU A 189 -8.83 -5.00 1.28
C LEU A 189 -8.96 -6.52 1.49
N ASP A 190 -8.80 -7.32 0.43
CA ASP A 190 -8.76 -8.78 0.53
C ASP A 190 -7.65 -9.25 1.50
N ALA A 191 -6.45 -8.64 1.42
CA ALA A 191 -5.32 -8.94 2.30
C ALA A 191 -5.63 -8.65 3.78
N ILE A 192 -6.37 -7.58 4.07
CA ILE A 192 -6.84 -7.24 5.42
C ILE A 192 -7.86 -8.28 5.90
N VAL A 193 -8.86 -8.61 5.08
CA VAL A 193 -9.94 -9.55 5.42
C VAL A 193 -9.40 -10.94 5.75
N ILE A 194 -8.41 -11.43 5.00
CA ILE A 194 -7.82 -12.76 5.21
C ILE A 194 -6.63 -12.75 6.16
N GLU A 195 -6.34 -11.59 6.78
CA GLU A 195 -5.30 -11.42 7.79
C GLU A 195 -3.92 -11.90 7.32
N VAL A 196 -3.47 -11.45 6.14
CA VAL A 196 -2.10 -11.75 5.70
C VAL A 196 -1.04 -11.06 6.57
N SER A 197 0.24 -11.37 6.35
CA SER A 197 1.32 -10.79 7.13
C SER A 197 1.38 -9.26 6.97
N ASP A 198 1.88 -8.56 8.00
CA ASP A 198 2.05 -7.11 7.98
C ASP A 198 3.05 -6.68 6.90
N CYS A 199 4.07 -7.50 6.62
CA CYS A 199 5.00 -7.27 5.52
C CYS A 199 4.29 -7.22 4.16
N GLU A 200 3.33 -8.11 3.93
CA GLU A 200 2.55 -8.11 2.69
C GLU A 200 1.60 -6.93 2.58
N LYS A 201 0.88 -6.58 3.66
CA LYS A 201 0.07 -5.35 3.73
C LYS A 201 0.91 -4.10 3.47
N ALA A 202 2.07 -3.99 4.11
CA ALA A 202 3.01 -2.88 3.93
C ALA A 202 3.50 -2.78 2.48
N PHE A 203 3.79 -3.91 1.85
CA PHE A 203 4.24 -3.97 0.47
C PHE A 203 3.16 -3.57 -0.53
N LEU A 204 1.90 -3.93 -0.27
CA LEU A 204 0.75 -3.44 -1.04
C LEU A 204 0.58 -1.93 -0.91
N CYS A 205 0.66 -1.38 0.30
CA CYS A 205 0.63 0.07 0.52
C CYS A 205 1.77 0.79 -0.23
N LEU A 206 2.99 0.24 -0.18
CA LEU A 206 4.15 0.80 -0.88
C LEU A 206 3.92 0.84 -2.40
N LYS A 207 3.35 -0.24 -2.98
CA LYS A 207 3.02 -0.28 -4.40
C LYS A 207 1.91 0.69 -4.78
N ILE A 208 0.92 0.90 -3.92
CA ILE A 208 -0.12 1.92 -4.15
C ILE A 208 0.53 3.31 -4.17
N ALA A 209 1.43 3.62 -3.23
CA ALA A 209 2.18 4.88 -3.25
C ALA A 209 3.00 5.05 -4.55
N TRP A 210 3.64 4.00 -5.04
CA TRP A 210 4.35 4.03 -6.34
C TRP A 210 3.43 4.32 -7.52
N LEU A 211 2.19 3.84 -7.49
CA LEU A 211 1.20 4.11 -8.53
C LEU A 211 0.74 5.57 -8.51
N TYR A 212 0.48 6.13 -7.33
CA TYR A 212 0.20 7.57 -7.20
C TYR A 212 1.35 8.42 -7.72
N ARG A 213 2.60 8.08 -7.37
CA ARG A 213 3.79 8.74 -7.91
C ARG A 213 3.89 8.62 -9.43
N GLY A 214 3.68 7.42 -9.96
CA GLY A 214 3.72 7.16 -11.40
C GLY A 214 2.66 7.95 -12.17
N TYR A 215 1.47 8.11 -11.60
CA TYR A 215 0.43 8.99 -12.15
C TYR A 215 0.93 10.43 -12.24
N LEU A 216 1.49 10.97 -11.15
CA LEU A 216 1.99 12.35 -11.09
C LEU A 216 3.18 12.59 -12.04
N GLU A 217 4.00 11.57 -12.29
CA GLU A 217 5.13 11.64 -13.23
C GLU A 217 4.69 11.66 -14.71
N GLN A 218 3.58 10.98 -15.04
CA GLN A 218 3.16 10.78 -16.44
C GLN A 218 2.03 11.71 -16.88
N GLU A 219 1.08 12.02 -15.99
CA GLU A 219 -0.16 12.68 -16.38
C GLU A 219 -0.02 14.22 -16.34
N LYS A 220 0.22 14.81 -17.52
CA LYS A 220 0.55 16.23 -17.67
C LYS A 220 -0.66 17.17 -17.58
N ASN A 221 -1.89 16.64 -17.71
CA ASN A 221 -3.13 17.44 -17.76
C ASN A 221 -4.04 17.21 -16.55
N CYS A 222 -3.43 17.21 -15.38
CA CYS A 222 -4.16 17.14 -14.11
C CYS A 222 -4.48 18.53 -13.59
N ASP A 223 -5.71 18.70 -13.11
CA ASP A 223 -6.08 19.86 -12.30
C ASP A 223 -5.25 19.88 -11.00
N ALA A 224 -4.91 21.08 -10.51
CA ALA A 224 -4.08 21.29 -9.32
C ALA A 224 -4.67 20.58 -8.09
N LYS A 225 -6.00 20.57 -7.96
CA LYS A 225 -6.69 19.86 -6.87
C LYS A 225 -6.41 18.35 -6.88
N LYS A 226 -6.43 17.74 -8.07
CA LYS A 226 -6.16 16.30 -8.21
C LYS A 226 -4.70 15.98 -7.93
N ILE A 227 -3.79 16.86 -8.33
CA ILE A 227 -2.36 16.72 -8.01
C ILE A 227 -2.16 16.71 -6.49
N GLU A 228 -2.76 17.66 -5.78
CA GLU A 228 -2.67 17.74 -4.31
C GLU A 228 -3.27 16.49 -3.65
N GLU A 229 -4.44 16.04 -4.10
CA GLU A 229 -5.09 14.82 -3.59
C GLU A 229 -4.21 13.57 -3.78
N TYR A 230 -3.57 13.44 -4.95
CA TYR A 230 -2.72 12.29 -5.27
C TYR A 230 -1.38 12.36 -4.52
N GLN A 231 -0.84 13.55 -4.29
CA GLN A 231 0.35 13.75 -3.45
C GLN A 231 0.05 13.40 -1.99
N LEU A 232 -1.11 13.81 -1.47
CA LEU A 232 -1.56 13.46 -0.13
C LEU A 232 -1.76 11.94 -0.03
N SER A 233 -2.41 11.33 -1.01
CA SER A 233 -2.62 9.88 -1.08
C SER A 233 -1.30 9.11 -1.11
N GLU A 234 -0.34 9.53 -1.96
CA GLU A 234 1.01 8.94 -1.97
C GLU A 234 1.61 8.98 -0.56
N LYS A 235 1.61 10.15 0.08
CA LYS A 235 2.17 10.32 1.43
C LYS A 235 1.48 9.42 2.46
N THR A 236 0.15 9.36 2.48
CA THR A 236 -0.62 8.49 3.38
C THR A 236 -0.26 7.02 3.20
N PHE A 237 -0.16 6.55 1.96
CA PHE A 237 0.23 5.16 1.70
C PHE A 237 1.70 4.87 2.04
N LEU A 238 2.61 5.85 1.90
CA LEU A 238 4.00 5.71 2.39
C LEU A 238 4.04 5.62 3.92
N GLU A 239 3.22 6.39 4.63
CA GLU A 239 3.10 6.31 6.10
C GLU A 239 2.58 4.94 6.56
N HIS A 240 1.56 4.41 5.88
CA HIS A 240 1.04 3.06 6.16
C HIS A 240 2.06 1.96 5.83
N ALA A 241 2.78 2.08 4.72
CA ALA A 241 3.86 1.16 4.39
C ALA A 241 4.96 1.19 5.45
N LEU A 242 5.36 2.39 5.90
CA LEU A 242 6.37 2.56 6.95
C LEU A 242 5.97 1.87 8.25
N GLU A 243 4.75 2.10 8.74
CA GLU A 243 4.25 1.47 9.96
C GLU A 243 4.19 -0.06 9.82
N GLY A 244 3.63 -0.55 8.72
CA GLY A 244 3.56 -1.97 8.44
C GLY A 244 4.93 -2.64 8.38
N PHE A 245 5.93 -2.02 7.75
CA PHE A 245 7.29 -2.56 7.72
C PHE A 245 7.97 -2.53 9.10
N LYS A 246 7.73 -1.52 9.93
CA LYS A 246 8.22 -1.51 11.32
C LYS A 246 7.63 -2.65 12.13
N ILE A 247 6.31 -2.86 12.04
CA ILE A 247 5.63 -3.98 12.71
C ILE A 247 6.21 -5.31 12.22
N ALA A 248 6.27 -5.51 10.90
CA ALA A 248 6.80 -6.72 10.30
C ALA A 248 8.25 -6.98 10.71
N HIS A 249 9.10 -5.95 10.74
CA HIS A 249 10.49 -6.09 11.17
C HIS A 249 10.62 -6.61 12.61
N HIS A 250 9.70 -6.23 13.50
CA HIS A 250 9.71 -6.66 14.90
C HIS A 250 9.03 -8.01 15.15
N GLN A 251 8.04 -8.38 14.33
CA GLN A 251 7.16 -9.53 14.62
C GLN A 251 7.33 -10.71 13.67
N GLU A 252 7.86 -10.48 12.46
CA GLU A 252 7.98 -11.50 11.42
C GLU A 252 9.41 -12.03 11.28
N LYS A 253 9.52 -13.21 10.68
CA LYS A 253 10.81 -13.77 10.27
C LYS A 253 11.08 -13.42 8.81
N PHE A 254 12.32 -13.08 8.49
CA PHE A 254 12.77 -12.80 7.13
C PHE A 254 13.66 -13.93 6.60
N PRO A 255 13.67 -14.19 5.28
CA PRO A 255 13.05 -13.40 4.20
C PRO A 255 11.54 -13.63 4.03
N THR A 256 10.81 -12.55 3.74
CA THR A 256 9.35 -12.56 3.48
C THR A 256 9.03 -11.60 2.33
N MET A 257 8.06 -11.94 1.46
CA MET A 257 7.70 -11.15 0.27
C MET A 257 8.88 -10.85 -0.68
N GLY A 258 9.92 -11.69 -0.65
CA GLY A 258 11.15 -11.49 -1.44
C GLY A 258 12.09 -10.42 -0.87
N LEU A 259 11.85 -9.96 0.36
CA LEU A 259 12.69 -8.99 1.07
C LEU A 259 13.43 -9.70 2.20
N ASP A 260 14.74 -9.49 2.27
CA ASP A 260 15.54 -9.86 3.45
C ASP A 260 15.43 -8.78 4.55
N GLU A 261 15.87 -9.13 5.76
CA GLU A 261 15.76 -8.26 6.93
C GLU A 261 16.46 -6.91 6.75
N LEU A 262 17.66 -6.89 6.13
CA LEU A 262 18.42 -5.66 5.94
C LEU A 262 17.78 -4.78 4.87
N THR A 263 17.20 -5.39 3.84
CA THR A 263 16.41 -4.68 2.84
C THR A 263 15.18 -4.03 3.46
N VAL A 264 14.50 -4.69 4.39
CA VAL A 264 13.38 -4.09 5.15
C VAL A 264 13.86 -2.95 6.05
N LYS A 265 14.98 -3.11 6.78
CA LYS A 265 15.56 -2.00 7.56
C LYS A 265 15.88 -0.79 6.69
N PHE A 266 16.46 -1.02 5.52
CA PHE A 266 16.74 0.04 4.56
C PHE A 266 15.45 0.72 4.06
N LEU A 267 14.41 -0.05 3.73
CA LEU A 267 13.10 0.47 3.36
C LEU A 267 12.51 1.34 4.47
N ILE A 268 12.53 0.89 5.74
CA ILE A 268 12.04 1.68 6.88
C ILE A 268 12.78 3.03 6.92
N GLY A 269 14.11 3.02 6.79
CA GLY A 269 14.90 4.26 6.77
C GLY A 269 14.55 5.19 5.61
N GLU A 270 14.46 4.66 4.40
CA GLU A 270 14.14 5.44 3.20
C GLU A 270 12.70 5.97 3.20
N LEU A 271 11.73 5.18 3.68
CA LEU A 271 10.35 5.61 3.83
C LEU A 271 10.24 6.69 4.91
N SER A 272 10.89 6.52 6.06
CA SER A 272 10.99 7.57 7.10
C SER A 272 11.54 8.87 6.52
N ARG A 273 12.54 8.83 5.62
CA ARG A 273 13.06 10.03 4.94
C ARG A 273 11.98 10.67 4.06
N ARG A 274 11.28 9.88 3.24
CA ARG A 274 10.26 10.38 2.30
C ARG A 274 9.08 11.05 3.00
N VAL A 275 8.70 10.57 4.18
CA VAL A 275 7.63 11.18 4.98
C VAL A 275 8.11 12.32 5.89
N GLY A 276 9.41 12.67 5.85
CA GLY A 276 10.00 13.79 6.60
C GLY A 276 10.51 13.45 8.01
N LEU A 277 10.48 12.17 8.42
CA LEU A 277 10.98 11.69 9.71
C LEU A 277 12.50 11.48 9.67
N TYR A 278 13.26 12.55 9.45
CA TYR A 278 14.70 12.47 9.16
C TYR A 278 15.55 11.87 10.29
N GLU A 279 15.23 12.14 11.56
CA GLU A 279 16.00 11.55 12.67
C GLU A 279 15.80 10.04 12.77
N ASP A 280 14.58 9.57 12.55
CA ASP A 280 14.29 8.13 12.53
C ASP A 280 14.95 7.48 11.30
N ALA A 281 14.84 8.12 10.13
CA ALA A 281 15.50 7.67 8.91
C ALA A 281 17.01 7.45 9.11
N LEU A 282 17.71 8.40 9.73
CA LEU A 282 19.15 8.30 9.99
C LEU A 282 19.53 7.12 10.88
N LYS A 283 18.70 6.74 11.86
CA LYS A 283 18.95 5.59 12.73
C LYS A 283 18.97 4.30 11.91
N TRP A 284 17.89 4.03 11.17
CA TRP A 284 17.75 2.84 10.33
C TRP A 284 18.81 2.77 9.22
N ILE A 285 19.05 3.89 8.54
CA ILE A 285 20.06 3.96 7.46
C ILE A 285 21.47 3.69 8.02
N SER A 286 21.78 4.21 9.21
CA SER A 286 23.10 4.00 9.83
C SER A 286 23.31 2.54 10.20
N GLU A 287 22.28 1.84 10.72
CA GLU A 287 22.35 0.40 11.00
C GLU A 287 22.69 -0.42 9.74
N VAL A 288 22.03 -0.12 8.62
CA VAL A 288 22.28 -0.80 7.34
C VAL A 288 23.72 -0.56 6.86
N MET A 289 24.22 0.68 6.97
CA MET A 289 25.58 1.03 6.55
C MET A 289 26.67 0.29 7.35
N VAL A 290 26.51 0.20 8.67
CA VAL A 290 27.51 -0.45 9.55
C VAL A 290 27.40 -1.97 9.56
N SER A 291 26.28 -2.52 9.10
CA SER A 291 26.08 -3.97 9.03
C SER A 291 27.15 -4.66 8.18
N LYS A 292 27.77 -5.72 8.71
CA LYS A 292 28.76 -6.52 7.97
C LYS A 292 28.13 -7.41 6.90
N SER A 293 26.87 -7.79 7.08
CA SER A 293 26.11 -8.66 6.16
C SER A 293 25.39 -7.89 5.05
N ALA A 294 25.29 -6.55 5.15
CA ALA A 294 24.70 -5.74 4.10
C ALA A 294 25.57 -5.76 2.84
N SER A 295 24.95 -6.01 1.68
CA SER A 295 25.61 -5.96 0.38
C SER A 295 26.13 -4.55 0.09
N ARG A 296 27.20 -4.45 -0.71
CA ARG A 296 27.76 -3.16 -1.14
C ARG A 296 26.69 -2.27 -1.78
N ARG A 297 25.88 -2.83 -2.68
CA ARG A 297 24.77 -2.13 -3.34
C ARG A 297 23.77 -1.55 -2.34
N LEU A 298 23.43 -2.27 -1.27
CA LEU A 298 22.49 -1.79 -0.26
C LEU A 298 23.11 -0.65 0.57
N LYS A 299 24.40 -0.75 0.90
CA LYS A 299 25.14 0.30 1.61
C LYS A 299 25.29 1.58 0.78
N ASP A 300 25.54 1.45 -0.52
CA ASP A 300 25.64 2.60 -1.42
C ASP A 300 24.32 3.37 -1.48
N ARG A 301 23.18 2.65 -1.54
CA ARG A 301 21.84 3.26 -1.50
C ARG A 301 21.51 3.86 -0.13
N ALA A 302 21.94 3.23 0.95
CA ALA A 302 21.83 3.78 2.30
C ALA A 302 22.63 5.10 2.44
N LEU A 303 23.84 5.15 1.88
CA LEU A 303 24.67 6.35 1.84
C LEU A 303 23.99 7.47 1.03
N GLU A 304 23.45 7.16 -0.15
CA GLU A 304 22.71 8.12 -0.97
C GLU A 304 21.53 8.71 -0.19
N SER A 305 20.71 7.87 0.44
CA SER A 305 19.59 8.33 1.28
C SER A 305 20.05 9.22 2.44
N LYS A 306 21.18 8.90 3.09
CA LYS A 306 21.81 9.75 4.13
C LYS A 306 22.24 11.11 3.59
N LEU A 307 22.79 11.18 2.39
CA LEU A 307 23.19 12.44 1.76
C LEU A 307 21.97 13.31 1.46
N LEU A 308 20.89 12.73 0.96
CA LEU A 308 19.62 13.44 0.73
C LEU A 308 19.03 13.99 2.04
N ILE A 309 19.12 13.24 3.14
CA ILE A 309 18.70 13.76 4.46
C ILE A 309 19.52 14.99 4.86
N LYS A 310 20.84 14.95 4.68
CA LYS A 310 21.71 16.09 5.01
C LYS A 310 21.40 17.31 4.17
N GLN A 311 21.15 17.12 2.87
CA GLN A 311 20.77 18.21 1.97
C GLN A 311 19.44 18.83 2.41
N ALA A 312 18.43 18.01 2.73
CA ALA A 312 17.13 18.50 3.21
C ALA A 312 17.25 19.25 4.55
N LYS A 313 18.09 18.79 5.48
CA LYS A 313 18.33 19.48 6.76
C LYS A 313 19.17 20.75 6.64
N GLY A 314 20.05 20.85 5.65
CA GLY A 314 20.87 22.03 5.41
C GLY A 314 20.19 23.11 4.56
N ALA A 315 19.02 22.80 3.99
CA ALA A 315 18.19 23.73 3.22
C ALA A 315 17.10 24.43 4.06
N ASN A 316 16.94 24.03 5.32
CA ASN A 316 16.05 24.63 6.32
C ASN A 316 16.88 25.38 7.38
#